data_AF-A0A176ZF61-F1
#
_entry.id   AF-A0A176ZF61-F1
#
_cell.length_a   1.000
_cell.length_b   1.000
_cell.length_c   1.000
_cell.angle_alpha   90.00
_cell.angle_beta   90.00
_cell.angle_gamma   90.00
#
_symmetry.space_group_name_H-M   'P 1'
#
loop_
_entity.id
_entity.type
_entity.pdbx_description
1 polymer ?
#
loop_
_entity_poly.entity_id
_entity_poly.type
_entity_poly.pdbx_seq_one_letter_code
_entity_poly.pdbx_strand_id
1 'polypeptide(L)'
;MEPGSWPSEHSDALRDYFLKGMSYAEIGREINARFGTVYTRSAVVGRAKRLGLAAPARMKSPSIVPRLPGAISPLAPRAPVLPNSSQPPESVLKPARPVKLRCVGIKPRLISLIELEPGDCRYPYGGDKDGEEIAFCGHPRQPGTSYCTPHFHLTRGPGSASTRCAGPLVLRLVSAA
;
A
#
# COMPACT_ATOMS: atom_id res chain seq x y z
N MET A 1 -7.19 31.85 0.40
CA MET A 1 -7.71 30.91 -0.61
C MET A 1 -7.08 29.57 -0.29
N GLU A 2 -7.80 28.71 0.44
CA GLU A 2 -7.27 27.49 1.07
C GLU A 2 -6.82 26.46 0.03
N PRO A 3 -5.51 26.25 -0.18
CA PRO A 3 -4.99 25.30 -1.15
C PRO A 3 -4.95 23.91 -0.52
N GLY A 4 -6.07 23.20 -0.51
CA GLY A 4 -6.08 21.81 -0.03
C GLY A 4 -7.45 21.19 0.17
N SER A 5 -8.49 21.99 0.35
CA SER A 5 -9.85 21.46 0.45
C SER A 5 -10.41 21.25 -0.95
N TRP A 6 -10.85 20.02 -1.27
CA TRP A 6 -11.62 19.74 -2.47
C TRP A 6 -13.07 20.17 -2.19
N PRO A 7 -13.54 21.33 -2.68
CA PRO A 7 -14.87 21.84 -2.35
C PRO A 7 -15.96 20.85 -2.78
N SER A 8 -17.12 20.88 -2.10
CA SER A 8 -18.24 20.00 -2.48
C SER A 8 -18.66 20.25 -3.93
N GLU A 9 -18.68 21.51 -4.36
CA GLU A 9 -19.01 21.94 -5.74
C GLU A 9 -18.15 21.23 -6.79
N HIS A 10 -16.84 21.12 -6.56
CA HIS A 10 -15.93 20.42 -7.50
C HIS A 10 -16.15 18.90 -7.44
N SER A 11 -16.62 18.37 -6.31
CA SER A 11 -16.95 16.94 -6.15
C SER A 11 -18.23 16.59 -6.89
N ASP A 12 -19.22 17.48 -6.84
CA ASP A 12 -20.51 17.32 -7.52
C ASP A 12 -20.33 17.42 -9.03
N ALA A 13 -19.57 18.43 -9.50
CA ALA A 13 -19.18 18.51 -10.91
C ALA A 13 -18.44 17.25 -11.39
N LEU A 14 -17.54 16.70 -10.56
CA LEU A 14 -16.84 15.46 -10.88
C LEU A 14 -17.81 14.27 -11.05
N ARG A 15 -18.82 14.14 -10.18
CA ARG A 15 -19.86 13.10 -10.31
C ARG A 15 -20.64 13.26 -11.61
N ASP A 16 -21.05 14.47 -11.93
CA ASP A 16 -21.84 14.76 -13.14
C ASP A 16 -21.06 14.41 -14.41
N TYR A 17 -19.80 14.85 -14.52
CA TYR A 17 -18.98 14.54 -15.69
C TYR A 17 -18.59 13.06 -15.77
N PHE A 18 -18.46 12.39 -14.62
CA PHE A 18 -18.24 10.96 -14.57
C PHE A 18 -19.47 10.17 -15.06
N LEU A 19 -20.69 10.57 -14.68
CA LEU A 19 -21.94 9.98 -15.19
C LEU A 19 -22.12 10.23 -16.69
N LYS A 20 -21.62 11.37 -17.21
CA LYS A 20 -21.55 11.66 -18.66
C LYS A 20 -20.52 10.81 -19.40
N GLY A 21 -19.77 9.93 -18.72
CA GLY A 21 -18.82 9.01 -19.35
C GLY A 21 -17.50 9.65 -19.79
N MET A 22 -17.20 10.86 -19.33
CA MET A 22 -15.94 11.54 -19.66
C MET A 22 -14.73 10.84 -19.02
N SER A 23 -13.58 10.90 -19.67
CA SER A 23 -12.33 10.42 -19.09
C SER A 23 -11.84 11.34 -17.97
N TYR A 24 -11.10 10.81 -16.99
CA TYR A 24 -10.58 11.62 -15.89
C TYR A 24 -9.68 12.79 -16.33
N ALA A 25 -9.06 12.71 -17.50
CA ALA A 25 -8.27 13.82 -18.04
C ALA A 25 -9.16 14.96 -18.57
N GLU A 26 -10.28 14.61 -19.22
CA GLU A 26 -11.30 15.57 -19.69
C GLU A 26 -12.00 16.22 -18.50
N ILE A 27 -12.42 15.42 -17.51
CA ILE A 27 -13.03 15.91 -16.27
C ILE A 27 -12.12 16.94 -15.58
N GLY A 28 -10.81 16.66 -15.51
CA GLY A 28 -9.86 17.62 -14.93
C GLY A 28 -9.78 18.94 -15.70
N ARG A 29 -9.73 18.89 -17.04
CA ARG A 29 -9.74 20.11 -17.87
C ARG A 29 -11.02 20.91 -17.67
N GLU A 30 -12.16 20.23 -17.61
CA GLU A 30 -13.46 20.88 -17.47
C GLU A 30 -13.64 21.53 -16.09
N ILE A 31 -13.25 20.84 -15.01
CA ILE A 31 -13.28 21.40 -13.65
C ILE A 31 -12.31 22.58 -13.53
N ASN A 32 -11.12 22.48 -14.13
CA ASN A 32 -10.16 23.58 -14.15
C ASN A 32 -10.70 24.80 -14.90
N ALA A 33 -11.34 24.58 -16.06
CA ALA A 33 -11.95 25.64 -16.84
C ALA A 33 -13.13 26.30 -16.12
N ARG A 34 -13.98 25.51 -15.46
CA ARG A 34 -15.19 26.01 -14.79
C ARG A 34 -14.90 26.76 -13.49
N PHE A 35 -13.95 26.27 -12.69
CA PHE A 35 -13.69 26.78 -11.34
C PHE A 35 -12.35 27.52 -11.20
N GLY A 36 -11.61 27.72 -12.29
CA GLY A 36 -10.30 28.38 -12.26
C GLY A 36 -9.27 27.61 -11.42
N THR A 37 -9.39 26.28 -11.35
CA THR A 37 -8.51 25.43 -10.54
C THR A 37 -7.40 24.79 -11.37
N VAL A 38 -6.40 24.21 -10.70
CA VAL A 38 -5.25 23.54 -11.32
C VAL A 38 -5.17 22.09 -10.83
N TYR A 39 -6.21 21.30 -11.10
CA TYR A 39 -6.21 19.88 -10.81
C TYR A 39 -5.52 19.06 -11.90
N THR A 40 -4.62 18.18 -11.47
CA THR A 40 -4.01 17.18 -12.34
C THR A 40 -4.96 16.01 -12.55
N ARG A 41 -4.75 15.23 -13.62
CA ARG A 41 -5.48 13.96 -13.86
C ARG A 41 -5.45 13.05 -12.63
N SER A 42 -4.30 12.94 -11.96
CA SER A 42 -4.12 12.11 -10.77
C SER A 42 -4.93 12.62 -9.57
N ALA A 43 -5.08 13.94 -9.43
CA ALA A 43 -5.91 14.54 -8.39
C ALA A 43 -7.39 14.16 -8.58
N VAL A 44 -7.89 14.24 -9.82
CA VAL A 44 -9.26 13.84 -10.19
C VAL A 44 -9.49 12.35 -9.95
N VAL A 45 -8.57 11.48 -10.39
CA VAL A 45 -8.65 10.03 -10.15
C VAL A 45 -8.68 9.73 -8.64
N GLY A 46 -7.80 10.39 -7.87
CA GLY A 46 -7.74 10.22 -6.42
C GLY A 46 -9.04 10.65 -5.75
N ARG A 47 -9.64 11.77 -6.18
CA ARG A 47 -10.94 12.21 -5.67
C ARG A 47 -12.05 11.25 -6.04
N ALA A 48 -12.14 10.84 -7.31
CA ALA A 48 -13.16 9.91 -7.80
C ALA A 48 -13.18 8.60 -6.99
N LYS A 49 -12.00 8.04 -6.71
CA LYS A 49 -11.86 6.84 -5.87
C LYS A 49 -12.41 7.06 -4.45
N ARG A 50 -12.09 8.19 -3.81
CA ARG A 50 -12.62 8.52 -2.47
C ARG A 50 -14.13 8.76 -2.47
N LEU A 51 -14.70 9.19 -3.59
CA LEU A 51 -16.14 9.36 -3.78
C LEU A 51 -16.87 8.05 -4.14
N GLY A 52 -16.16 6.92 -4.24
CA GLY A 52 -16.76 5.64 -4.63
C GLY A 52 -17.18 5.56 -6.09
N LEU A 53 -16.71 6.49 -6.94
CA LEU A 53 -16.98 6.48 -8.38
C LEU A 53 -16.08 5.45 -9.04
N ALA A 54 -16.49 4.18 -8.97
CA ALA A 54 -15.82 3.07 -9.62
C ALA A 54 -16.06 3.17 -11.13
N ALA A 55 -14.97 3.24 -11.90
CA ALA A 55 -15.04 3.10 -13.35
C ALA A 55 -15.77 1.78 -13.68
N PRO A 56 -16.80 1.77 -14.55
CA PRO A 56 -17.28 0.53 -15.11
C PRO A 56 -16.09 -0.20 -15.74
N ALA A 57 -16.08 -1.53 -15.57
CA ALA A 57 -14.97 -2.42 -15.88
C ALA A 57 -14.19 -1.98 -17.14
N ARG A 58 -12.98 -1.46 -16.92
CA ARG A 58 -11.91 -1.33 -17.91
C ARG A 58 -12.38 -0.72 -19.25
N MET A 59 -12.45 0.61 -19.34
CA MET A 59 -12.12 1.25 -20.61
C MET A 59 -10.67 0.88 -20.94
N LYS A 60 -10.50 -0.11 -21.83
CA LYS A 60 -9.21 -0.42 -22.44
C LYS A 60 -8.78 0.82 -23.22
N SER A 61 -7.94 1.65 -22.62
CA SER A 61 -7.12 2.56 -23.43
C SER A 61 -6.36 1.68 -24.42
N PRO A 62 -6.44 1.92 -25.74
CA PRO A 62 -5.55 1.27 -26.67
C PRO A 62 -4.14 1.65 -26.25
N SER A 63 -3.35 0.64 -25.91
CA SER A 63 -1.94 0.78 -25.58
C SER A 63 -1.25 1.28 -26.85
N ILE A 64 -1.01 2.58 -26.95
CA ILE A 64 -0.08 3.17 -27.92
C ILE A 64 1.32 2.84 -27.42
N VAL A 65 1.71 1.59 -27.58
CA VAL A 65 3.11 1.19 -27.66
C VAL A 65 3.25 0.57 -29.03
N PRO A 66 4.04 1.16 -29.95
CA PRO A 66 4.38 0.51 -31.19
C PRO A 66 5.03 -0.83 -30.87
N ARG A 67 4.37 -1.93 -31.23
CA ARG A 67 4.97 -3.27 -31.17
C ARG A 67 6.00 -3.34 -32.30
N LEU A 68 7.26 -3.37 -31.93
CA LEU A 68 8.36 -3.68 -32.85
C LEU A 68 8.30 -5.18 -33.22
N PRO A 69 8.40 -5.59 -34.49
CA PRO A 69 8.32 -7.01 -34.87
C PRO A 69 9.62 -7.78 -34.62
N GLY A 70 9.48 -8.98 -34.03
CA GLY A 70 10.25 -10.17 -34.43
C GLY A 70 11.56 -10.47 -33.69
N ALA A 71 11.52 -11.48 -32.81
CA ALA A 71 12.49 -12.59 -32.79
C ALA A 71 11.96 -13.74 -31.91
N ILE A 72 11.87 -14.93 -32.51
CA ILE A 72 11.39 -16.18 -31.92
C ILE A 72 12.57 -16.84 -31.19
N SER A 73 12.36 -17.43 -30.02
CA SER A 73 13.28 -18.43 -29.46
C SER A 73 12.49 -19.56 -28.77
N PRO A 74 12.92 -20.83 -28.87
CA PRO A 74 12.06 -21.99 -28.68
C PRO A 74 11.94 -22.46 -27.23
N LEU A 75 10.78 -23.06 -26.95
CA LEU A 75 10.36 -23.69 -25.69
C LEU A 75 11.18 -24.96 -25.35
N ALA A 76 11.44 -25.18 -24.06
CA ALA A 76 11.90 -26.46 -23.51
C ALA A 76 10.88 -27.00 -22.48
N PRO A 77 10.51 -28.31 -22.49
CA PRO A 77 9.48 -28.86 -21.61
C PRO A 77 10.06 -29.66 -20.42
N ARG A 78 9.45 -29.60 -19.22
CA ARG A 78 9.73 -30.55 -18.12
C ARG A 78 8.48 -30.95 -17.31
N ALA A 79 8.18 -32.24 -17.44
CA ALA A 79 7.53 -33.30 -16.62
C ALA A 79 6.57 -33.02 -15.43
N PRO A 80 5.59 -33.92 -15.17
CA PRO A 80 4.61 -33.83 -14.08
C PRO A 80 5.08 -34.52 -12.77
N VAL A 81 4.65 -34.00 -11.62
CA VAL A 81 4.93 -34.54 -10.27
C VAL A 81 3.66 -35.17 -9.68
N LEU A 82 3.78 -36.42 -9.20
CA LEU A 82 2.73 -37.19 -8.50
C LEU A 82 2.49 -36.68 -7.06
N PRO A 83 1.26 -36.82 -6.51
CA PRO A 83 0.99 -36.53 -5.10
C PRO A 83 1.01 -37.82 -4.26
N ASN A 84 1.78 -37.86 -3.16
CA ASN A 84 1.55 -38.86 -2.11
C ASN A 84 1.28 -38.18 -0.77
N SER A 85 0.25 -38.70 -0.11
CA SER A 85 -0.32 -38.33 1.18
C SER A 85 0.53 -38.88 2.32
N SER A 86 0.73 -38.06 3.36
CA SER A 86 0.94 -38.54 4.73
C SER A 86 0.67 -37.39 5.70
N GLN A 87 -0.56 -37.33 6.22
CA GLN A 87 -0.92 -36.42 7.32
C GLN A 87 -0.26 -36.88 8.63
N PRO A 88 0.21 -35.95 9.49
CA PRO A 88 0.50 -36.21 10.89
C PRO A 88 -0.65 -35.75 11.82
N PRO A 89 -0.70 -36.24 13.08
CA PRO A 89 -1.90 -36.30 13.91
C PRO A 89 -2.27 -34.99 14.60
N GLU A 90 -3.55 -34.88 14.98
CA GLU A 90 -4.16 -33.72 15.63
C GLU A 90 -3.59 -33.50 17.05
N SER A 91 -2.80 -32.44 17.22
CA SER A 91 -2.35 -31.98 18.54
C SER A 91 -3.39 -31.08 19.18
N VAL A 92 -3.91 -31.52 20.33
CA VAL A 92 -4.79 -30.79 21.24
C VAL A 92 -4.02 -29.64 21.88
N LEU A 93 -4.00 -28.48 21.23
CA LEU A 93 -3.72 -27.18 21.84
C LEU A 93 -4.69 -26.19 21.20
N LYS A 94 -5.50 -25.50 22.02
CA LYS A 94 -6.42 -24.46 21.53
C LYS A 94 -5.63 -23.46 20.68
N PRO A 95 -5.90 -23.33 19.37
CA PRO A 95 -5.18 -22.38 18.55
C PRO A 95 -5.77 -20.99 18.85
N ALA A 96 -5.00 -20.15 19.54
CA ALA A 96 -5.04 -18.73 19.19
C ALA A 96 -4.76 -18.68 17.69
N ARG A 97 -5.70 -18.14 16.90
CA ARG A 97 -5.64 -18.16 15.43
C ARG A 97 -4.23 -17.75 14.99
N PRO A 98 -3.55 -18.55 14.16
CA PRO A 98 -2.19 -18.23 13.77
C PRO A 98 -2.23 -16.91 13.00
N VAL A 99 -1.75 -15.85 13.64
CA VAL A 99 -1.43 -14.59 12.98
C VAL A 99 -0.58 -14.98 11.77
N LYS A 100 -0.97 -14.56 10.57
CA LYS A 100 -0.24 -14.90 9.35
C LYS A 100 1.11 -14.19 9.39
N LEU A 101 2.07 -14.82 10.05
CA LEU A 101 3.41 -14.31 10.24
C LEU A 101 4.07 -14.21 8.85
N ARG A 102 4.36 -12.99 8.41
CA ARG A 102 5.21 -12.72 7.23
C ARG A 102 6.70 -12.93 7.55
N CYS A 103 7.02 -13.80 8.50
CA CYS A 103 8.38 -13.94 9.02
C CYS A 103 9.22 -14.81 8.12
N VAL A 104 10.35 -14.27 7.68
CA VAL A 104 11.49 -15.07 7.23
C VAL A 104 12.47 -15.12 8.40
N GLY A 105 12.63 -16.29 9.01
CA GLY A 105 13.76 -16.60 9.90
C GLY A 105 13.82 -15.93 11.28
N ILE A 106 12.76 -15.26 11.75
CA ILE A 106 12.71 -14.67 13.10
C ILE A 106 11.34 -14.87 13.76
N LYS A 107 11.32 -15.29 15.04
CA LYS A 107 10.10 -15.38 15.83
C LYS A 107 9.84 -14.01 16.49
N PRO A 108 8.75 -13.29 16.17
CA PRO A 108 8.48 -11.98 16.75
C PRO A 108 8.07 -12.09 18.23
N ARG A 109 8.28 -11.02 19.01
CA ARG A 109 7.81 -10.88 20.39
C ARG A 109 6.33 -10.48 20.50
N LEU A 110 5.72 -10.03 19.40
CA LEU A 110 4.30 -9.63 19.30
C LEU A 110 3.89 -8.63 20.39
N ILE A 111 4.64 -7.54 20.47
CA ILE A 111 4.44 -6.47 21.47
C ILE A 111 3.34 -5.51 20.99
N SER A 112 2.51 -5.00 21.89
CA SER A 112 1.51 -3.99 21.57
C SER A 112 2.14 -2.62 21.24
N LEU A 113 1.37 -1.68 20.66
CA LEU A 113 1.89 -0.32 20.40
C LEU A 113 2.34 0.40 21.67
N ILE A 114 1.66 0.13 22.79
CA ILE A 114 1.83 0.82 24.07
C ILE A 114 3.15 0.43 24.73
N GLU A 115 3.54 -0.83 24.58
CA GLU A 115 4.73 -1.42 25.19
C GLU A 115 5.98 -1.30 24.29
N LEU A 116 5.85 -0.73 23.10
CA LEU A 116 6.92 -0.69 22.10
C LEU A 116 7.96 0.38 22.44
N GLU A 117 9.20 -0.03 22.72
CA GLU A 117 10.26 0.91 23.06
C GLU A 117 10.88 1.58 21.82
N PRO A 118 11.54 2.75 21.96
CA PRO A 118 12.17 3.43 20.83
C PRO A 118 13.20 2.57 20.07
N GLY A 119 13.86 1.66 20.78
CA GLY A 119 14.85 0.70 20.28
C GLY A 119 14.27 -0.53 19.58
N ASP A 120 12.95 -0.72 19.58
CA ASP A 120 12.33 -1.94 19.08
C ASP A 120 11.98 -1.88 17.59
N CYS A 121 11.95 -3.07 16.99
CA CYS A 121 11.53 -3.30 15.62
C CYS A 121 10.03 -3.10 15.47
N ARG A 122 9.67 -2.13 14.62
CA ARG A 122 8.29 -1.67 14.36
C ARG A 122 7.61 -2.42 13.21
N TYR A 123 8.02 -3.66 12.92
CA TYR A 123 7.38 -4.45 11.86
C TYR A 123 6.02 -4.95 12.35
N PRO A 124 4.90 -4.60 11.69
CA PRO A 124 3.56 -4.91 12.15
C PRO A 124 3.12 -6.34 11.79
N TYR A 125 2.29 -6.91 12.66
CA TYR A 125 1.62 -8.19 12.53
C TYR A 125 0.14 -8.03 12.87
N GLY A 126 -0.73 -8.66 12.09
CA GLY A 126 -2.18 -8.50 12.26
C GLY A 126 -2.70 -7.14 11.77
N GLY A 127 -3.93 -6.82 12.15
CA GLY A 127 -4.63 -5.60 11.71
C GLY A 127 -5.00 -5.58 10.23
N ASP A 128 -5.05 -6.75 9.57
CA ASP A 128 -5.49 -6.85 8.18
C ASP A 128 -7.03 -6.71 8.07
N LYS A 129 -7.76 -6.87 9.19
CA LYS A 129 -9.21 -6.70 9.29
C LYS A 129 -9.60 -5.74 10.40
N ASP A 130 -10.79 -5.15 10.26
CA ASP A 130 -11.38 -4.29 11.28
C ASP A 130 -11.55 -5.06 12.60
N GLY A 131 -11.03 -4.51 13.69
CA GLY A 131 -11.08 -5.10 15.03
C GLY A 131 -9.96 -6.10 15.37
N GLU A 132 -9.02 -6.36 14.46
CA GLU A 132 -7.83 -7.14 14.78
C GLU A 132 -6.75 -6.28 15.45
N GLU A 133 -6.22 -6.74 16.58
CA GLU A 133 -5.13 -6.07 17.28
C GLU A 133 -3.83 -6.11 16.44
N ILE A 134 -3.17 -4.96 16.35
CA ILE A 134 -1.86 -4.84 15.69
C ILE A 134 -0.77 -5.10 16.73
N ALA A 135 0.06 -6.09 16.47
CA ALA A 135 1.25 -6.39 17.26
C ALA A 135 2.52 -6.09 16.46
N PHE A 136 3.64 -5.89 17.15
CA PHE A 136 4.93 -5.53 16.55
C PHE A 136 6.01 -6.58 16.85
N CYS A 137 7.03 -6.64 16.00
CA CYS A 137 8.14 -7.59 16.15
C CYS A 137 8.88 -7.48 17.49
N GLY A 138 9.18 -6.27 17.97
CA GLY A 138 9.78 -6.06 19.29
C GLY A 138 11.26 -6.46 19.45
N HIS A 139 11.94 -6.91 18.39
CA HIS A 139 13.39 -7.19 18.44
C HIS A 139 14.21 -5.91 18.35
N PRO A 140 15.45 -5.87 18.88
CA PRO A 140 16.32 -4.72 18.72
C PRO A 140 16.44 -4.28 17.26
N ARG A 141 16.16 -3.00 17.00
CA ARG A 141 16.26 -2.41 15.66
C ARG A 141 17.72 -2.20 15.27
N GLN A 142 18.01 -2.28 13.97
CA GLN A 142 19.32 -1.85 13.48
C GLN A 142 19.45 -0.32 13.60
N PRO A 143 20.63 0.21 13.97
CA PRO A 143 20.89 1.65 14.01
C PRO A 143 20.50 2.36 12.71
N GLY A 144 19.82 3.50 12.83
CA GLY A 144 19.34 4.28 11.66
C GLY A 144 18.10 3.71 10.98
N THR A 145 17.55 2.59 11.45
CA THR A 145 16.37 1.93 10.88
C THR A 145 15.26 1.77 11.91
N SER A 146 14.06 1.41 11.45
CA SER A 146 12.92 1.08 12.32
C SER A 146 12.75 -0.43 12.52
N TYR A 147 13.66 -1.26 11.99
CA TYR A 147 13.47 -2.70 11.85
C TYR A 147 14.70 -3.50 12.31
N CYS A 148 14.50 -4.72 12.78
CA CYS A 148 15.60 -5.68 12.99
C CYS A 148 16.12 -6.19 11.63
N THR A 149 17.28 -6.85 11.61
CA THR A 149 17.95 -7.32 10.36
C THR A 149 17.02 -8.04 9.40
N PRO A 150 16.22 -9.05 9.81
CA PRO A 150 15.33 -9.76 8.88
C PRO A 150 14.25 -8.85 8.30
N HIS A 151 13.61 -8.02 9.13
CA HIS A 151 12.56 -7.10 8.68
C HIS A 151 13.09 -5.93 7.86
N PHE A 152 14.33 -5.52 8.09
CA PHE A 152 15.00 -4.52 7.27
C PHE A 152 15.13 -5.00 5.81
N HIS A 153 15.55 -6.24 5.60
CA HIS A 153 15.66 -6.81 4.25
C HIS A 153 14.30 -7.09 3.61
N LEU A 154 13.28 -7.41 4.40
CA LEU A 154 11.91 -7.62 3.89
C LEU A 154 11.22 -6.33 3.41
N THR A 155 11.57 -5.19 4.00
CA THR A 155 10.89 -3.91 3.73
C THR A 155 11.58 -3.06 2.66
N ARG A 156 12.78 -3.45 2.21
CA ARG A 156 13.54 -2.72 1.18
C ARG A 156 13.54 -3.50 -0.12
N GLY A 157 13.25 -2.82 -1.22
CA GLY A 157 13.50 -3.37 -2.55
C GLY A 157 15.01 -3.38 -2.84
N PRO A 158 15.49 -4.27 -3.73
CA PRO A 158 16.86 -4.18 -4.22
C PRO A 158 17.11 -2.78 -4.80
N GLY A 159 18.14 -2.09 -4.29
CA GLY A 159 18.52 -0.74 -4.74
C GLY A 159 17.76 0.44 -4.12
N SER A 160 16.79 0.23 -3.21
CA SER A 160 16.11 1.35 -2.53
C SER A 160 16.89 1.80 -1.28
N ALA A 161 17.54 2.96 -1.36
CA ALA A 161 18.01 3.68 -0.18
C ALA A 161 16.80 4.21 0.60
N SER A 162 16.80 4.05 1.93
CA SER A 162 15.76 4.63 2.79
C SER A 162 15.88 6.14 2.71
N THR A 163 14.86 6.79 2.19
CA THR A 163 14.76 8.26 2.11
C THR A 163 14.49 8.90 3.47
N ARG A 164 14.26 8.11 4.52
CA ARG A 164 13.98 8.58 5.88
C ARG A 164 14.96 7.94 6.86
N CYS A 165 15.75 8.75 7.54
CA CYS A 165 16.48 8.32 8.73
C CYS A 165 15.50 8.24 9.90
N ALA A 166 15.44 7.09 10.57
CA ALA A 166 14.70 6.93 11.82
C ALA A 166 15.50 7.55 13.00
N GLY A 167 15.66 8.87 12.97
CA GLY A 167 16.29 9.68 14.01
C GLY A 167 15.25 10.29 14.97
N PRO A 168 15.68 10.78 16.15
CA PRO A 168 14.80 11.53 17.03
C PRO A 168 14.34 12.81 16.32
N LEU A 169 13.04 12.88 16.01
CA LEU A 169 12.41 14.11 15.54
C LEU A 169 12.18 15.00 16.76
N VAL A 170 12.94 16.08 16.87
CA VAL A 170 12.66 17.13 17.85
C VAL A 170 11.48 17.94 17.32
N LEU A 171 10.28 17.65 17.84
CA LEU A 171 9.11 18.48 17.58
C LEU A 171 9.30 19.80 18.34
N ARG A 172 9.36 20.93 17.61
CA ARG A 172 9.24 22.25 18.24
C ARG A 172 7.77 22.50 18.53
N LEU A 173 7.44 22.73 19.81
CA LEU A 173 6.15 23.31 20.18
C LEU A 173 6.05 24.69 19.54
N VAL A 174 5.00 24.90 18.75
CA VAL A 174 4.60 26.22 18.29
C VAL A 174 3.42 26.62 19.17
N SER A 175 3.57 27.69 19.96
CA SER A 175 2.46 28.22 20.76
C SER A 175 1.32 28.62 19.84
N ALA A 176 0.11 28.16 20.15
CA ALA A 176 -1.10 28.64 19.50
C ALA A 176 -1.29 30.12 19.85
N ALA A 177 -1.52 30.95 18.83
CA ALA A 177 -1.88 32.37 18.96
C ALA A 177 -3.40 32.54 19.11
#